data_AF-A0AAD5K5T1-F1
#
_entry.id   AF-A0AAD5K5T1-F1
#
_cell.length_a   1.000
_cell.length_b   1.000
_cell.length_c   1.000
_cell.angle_alpha   90.00
_cell.angle_beta   90.00
_cell.angle_gamma   90.00
#
_symmetry.space_group_name_H-M   'P 1'
#
loop_
_entity.id
_entity.type
_entity.pdbx_description
1 polymer ?
#
loop_
_entity_poly.entity_id
_entity_poly.type
_entity_poly.pdbx_seq_one_letter_code
_entity_poly.pdbx_strand_id
1 'polypeptide(L)'
;MIAMLPFELLAQITEDLSQQELLESMCSCRDWYYAFMPILYGRVILSKDPKQFRRFVEALEKAPDLRNLVHTIRWCAEVVTYANVNNIAQRCQNIGAMAITWNSRASISPLTVSLETFPILTRLTLEYHDSGLGPKTSN
;
A
#
# COMPACT_ATOMS: atom_id res chain seq x y z
N MET A 1 -4.53 -13.41 -27.26
CA MET A 1 -5.69 -14.18 -26.74
C MET A 1 -5.44 -14.58 -25.30
N ILE A 2 -5.04 -13.60 -24.46
CA ILE A 2 -4.79 -13.79 -23.02
C ILE A 2 -5.75 -12.93 -22.18
N ALA A 3 -6.47 -12.00 -22.83
CA ALA A 3 -7.60 -11.26 -22.29
C ALA A 3 -8.82 -12.13 -21.86
N MET A 4 -8.70 -13.46 -21.84
CA MET A 4 -9.75 -14.39 -21.41
C MET A 4 -9.40 -15.19 -20.15
N LEU A 5 -8.23 -14.96 -19.54
CA LEU A 5 -7.93 -15.62 -18.27
C LEU A 5 -8.76 -14.98 -17.14
N PRO A 6 -9.49 -15.78 -16.34
CA PRO A 6 -10.14 -15.33 -15.12
C PRO A 6 -9.15 -14.64 -14.18
N PHE A 7 -9.63 -13.65 -13.41
CA PHE A 7 -8.81 -12.89 -12.46
C PHE A 7 -8.14 -13.82 -11.44
N GLU A 8 -8.81 -14.89 -11.02
CA GLU A 8 -8.31 -15.87 -10.06
C GLU A 8 -7.08 -16.62 -10.59
N LEU A 9 -7.07 -16.95 -11.88
CA LEU A 9 -5.93 -17.59 -12.54
C LEU A 9 -4.78 -16.61 -12.73
N LEU A 10 -5.07 -15.35 -13.07
CA LEU A 10 -4.05 -14.30 -13.13
C LEU A 10 -3.42 -14.06 -11.75
N ALA A 11 -4.22 -14.04 -10.69
CA ALA A 11 -3.76 -13.90 -9.32
C ALA A 11 -2.84 -15.07 -8.90
N GLN A 12 -3.20 -16.31 -9.22
CA GLN A 12 -2.33 -17.47 -8.99
C GLN A 12 -1.00 -17.36 -9.73
N ILE A 13 -1.03 -17.01 -11.02
CA ILE A 13 0.19 -16.79 -11.81
C ILE A 13 1.08 -15.72 -11.15
N THR A 14 0.49 -14.65 -10.60
CA THR A 14 1.29 -13.61 -9.92
C THR A 14 1.83 -14.01 -8.56
N GLU A 15 1.27 -15.00 -7.89
CA GLU A 15 1.80 -15.51 -6.62
C GLU A 15 3.09 -16.30 -6.84
N ASP A 16 3.22 -16.96 -8.00
CA ASP A 16 4.39 -17.74 -8.38
C ASP A 16 5.51 -16.89 -9.02
N LEU A 17 5.21 -15.65 -9.41
CA LEU A 17 6.16 -14.75 -10.06
C LEU A 17 6.71 -13.71 -9.07
N SER A 18 8.02 -13.48 -9.11
CA SER A 18 8.62 -12.31 -8.47
C SER A 18 8.13 -11.01 -9.11
N GLN A 19 8.27 -9.90 -8.38
CA GLN A 19 7.91 -8.58 -8.90
C GLN A 19 8.69 -8.23 -10.18
N GLN A 20 9.94 -8.70 -10.31
CA GLN A 20 10.75 -8.48 -11.50
C GLN A 20 10.22 -9.30 -12.69
N GLU A 21 9.90 -10.58 -12.50
CA GLU A 21 9.34 -11.43 -13.56
C GLU A 21 7.97 -10.93 -14.02
N LEU A 22 7.16 -10.36 -13.11
CA LEU A 22 5.90 -9.71 -13.46
C LEU A 22 6.10 -8.47 -14.35
N LEU A 23 7.10 -7.64 -14.03
CA LEU A 23 7.43 -6.46 -14.84
C LEU A 23 7.91 -6.88 -16.24
N GLU A 24 8.78 -7.89 -16.33
CA GLU A 24 9.27 -8.44 -17.60
C GLU A 24 8.11 -9.03 -18.44
N SER A 25 7.20 -9.74 -17.77
CA SER A 25 6.01 -10.31 -18.40
C SER A 25 5.05 -9.23 -18.93
N MET A 26 4.87 -8.12 -18.20
CA MET A 26 4.08 -6.97 -18.68
C MET A 26 4.66 -6.29 -19.91
N CYS A 27 5.99 -6.31 -20.08
CA CYS A 27 6.64 -5.75 -21.26
C CYS A 27 6.53 -6.65 -22.50
N SER A 28 6.11 -7.92 -22.32
CA SER A 28 6.06 -8.90 -23.41
C SER A 28 4.94 -8.61 -24.42
N CYS A 29 3.74 -8.26 -23.95
CA CYS A 29 2.69 -7.73 -24.84
C CYS A 29 1.59 -6.95 -24.10
N ARG A 30 0.76 -6.23 -24.88
CA ARG A 30 -0.30 -5.36 -24.36
C ARG A 30 -1.37 -6.11 -23.55
N ASP A 31 -1.69 -7.36 -23.90
CA ASP A 31 -2.64 -8.19 -23.15
C ASP A 31 -2.10 -8.46 -21.72
N TRP A 32 -0.82 -8.79 -21.58
CA TRP A 32 -0.17 -9.03 -20.28
C TRP A 32 -0.06 -7.74 -19.47
N TYR A 33 0.27 -6.63 -20.12
CA TYR A 33 0.25 -5.33 -19.47
C TYR A 33 -1.09 -5.10 -18.77
N TYR A 34 -2.23 -5.17 -19.48
CA TYR A 34 -3.52 -4.92 -18.86
C TYR A 34 -3.96 -5.99 -17.86
N ALA A 35 -3.55 -7.25 -18.04
CA ALA A 35 -3.87 -8.34 -17.12
C ALA A 35 -3.15 -8.20 -15.77
N PHE A 36 -1.87 -7.84 -15.77
CA PHE A 36 -1.05 -7.79 -14.54
C PHE A 36 -0.96 -6.41 -13.90
N MET A 37 -1.20 -5.34 -14.66
CA MET A 37 -1.15 -3.98 -14.14
C MET A 37 -2.07 -3.78 -12.91
N PRO A 38 -3.32 -4.27 -12.88
CA PRO A 38 -4.17 -4.15 -11.69
C PRO A 38 -3.64 -4.93 -10.49
N ILE A 39 -2.97 -6.05 -10.71
CA ILE A 39 -2.43 -6.91 -9.65
C ILE A 39 -1.20 -6.27 -9.01
N LEU A 40 -0.31 -5.69 -9.83
CA LEU A 40 0.89 -5.00 -9.38
C LEU A 40 0.59 -3.71 -8.64
N TYR A 41 -0.32 -2.87 -9.16
CA TYR A 41 -0.72 -1.65 -8.46
C TYR A 41 -1.77 -1.90 -7.37
N GLY A 42 -2.36 -3.09 -7.36
CA GLY A 42 -3.33 -3.52 -6.36
C GLY A 42 -2.74 -3.67 -4.97
N ARG A 43 -1.47 -4.08 -4.88
CA ARG A 43 -0.73 -4.26 -3.63
C ARG A 43 0.42 -3.27 -3.55
N VAL A 44 0.28 -2.26 -2.70
CA VAL A 44 1.33 -1.26 -2.46
C VAL A 44 2.07 -1.59 -1.16
N ILE A 45 3.39 -1.66 -1.24
CA ILE A 45 4.27 -1.83 -0.07
C ILE A 45 5.08 -0.56 0.11
N LEU A 46 4.88 0.12 1.24
CA LEU A 46 5.63 1.30 1.65
C LEU A 46 6.57 0.90 2.78
N SER A 47 7.88 1.09 2.58
CA SER A 47 8.90 0.82 3.61
C SER A 47 9.13 2.04 4.50
N LYS A 48 10.11 1.91 5.41
CA LYS A 48 10.46 2.94 6.39
C LYS A 48 11.01 4.22 5.74
N ASP A 49 11.40 4.18 4.47
CA ASP A 49 11.85 5.36 3.73
C ASP A 49 10.68 6.35 3.51
N PRO A 50 10.70 7.54 4.15
CA PRO A 50 9.63 8.53 4.01
C PRO A 50 9.48 9.05 2.57
N LYS A 51 10.51 8.91 1.73
CA LYS A 51 10.44 9.29 0.31
C LYS A 51 9.50 8.37 -0.47
N GLN A 52 9.31 7.11 -0.05
CA GLN A 52 8.40 6.19 -0.73
C GLN A 52 6.95 6.63 -0.59
N PHE A 53 6.53 7.06 0.60
CA PHE A 53 5.19 7.62 0.79
C PHE A 53 4.97 8.86 -0.09
N ARG A 54 5.95 9.77 -0.14
CA ARG A 54 5.86 10.97 -0.99
C ARG A 54 5.73 10.61 -2.47
N ARG A 55 6.60 9.73 -2.96
CA ARG A 55 6.56 9.25 -4.35
C ARG A 55 5.24 8.55 -4.69
N PHE A 56 4.69 7.79 -3.74
CA PHE A 56 3.38 7.17 -3.90
C PHE A 56 2.28 8.23 -4.05
N VAL A 57 2.23 9.23 -3.18
CA VAL A 57 1.25 10.34 -3.31
C VAL A 57 1.42 11.09 -4.63
N GLU A 58 2.66 11.42 -5.02
CA GLU A 58 2.96 12.06 -6.31
C GLU A 58 2.52 11.19 -7.50
N ALA A 59 2.68 9.87 -7.41
CA ALA A 59 2.24 8.94 -8.45
C ALA A 59 0.70 8.93 -8.57
N LEU A 60 -0.02 8.93 -7.44
CA LEU A 60 -1.50 9.04 -7.43
C LEU A 60 -2.00 10.38 -7.96
N GLU A 61 -1.20 11.44 -7.87
CA GLU A 61 -1.50 12.76 -8.45
C GLU A 61 -1.27 12.79 -9.96
N LYS A 62 -0.16 12.20 -10.42
CA LYS A 62 0.19 12.13 -11.86
C LYS A 62 -0.64 11.11 -12.64
N ALA A 63 -1.10 10.04 -11.99
CA ALA A 63 -1.86 8.97 -12.61
C ALA A 63 -3.11 8.67 -11.76
N PRO A 64 -4.21 9.41 -11.96
CA PRO A 64 -5.45 9.24 -11.20
C PRO A 64 -6.03 7.82 -11.30
N ASP A 65 -5.81 7.11 -12.41
CA ASP A 65 -6.30 5.74 -12.58
C ASP A 65 -5.71 4.75 -11.56
N LEU A 66 -4.49 5.01 -11.06
CA LEU A 66 -3.85 4.21 -10.01
C LEU A 66 -4.67 4.17 -8.73
N ARG A 67 -5.42 5.23 -8.44
CA ARG A 67 -6.27 5.34 -7.24
C ARG A 67 -7.32 4.25 -7.14
N ASN A 68 -7.84 3.81 -8.29
CA ASN A 68 -8.87 2.78 -8.36
C ASN A 68 -8.28 1.37 -8.32
N LEU A 69 -6.99 1.24 -8.59
CA LEU A 69 -6.30 -0.04 -8.69
C LEU A 69 -5.80 -0.47 -7.32
N VAL A 70 -5.36 0.46 -6.47
CA VAL A 70 -4.86 0.18 -5.11
C VAL A 70 -5.98 -0.37 -4.23
N HIS A 71 -5.88 -1.65 -3.86
CA HIS A 71 -6.84 -2.33 -2.97
C HIS A 71 -6.20 -2.80 -1.66
N THR A 72 -4.87 -2.85 -1.60
CA THR A 72 -4.14 -3.28 -0.42
C THR A 72 -2.90 -2.43 -0.21
N ILE A 73 -2.72 -1.96 1.03
CA ILE A 73 -1.53 -1.21 1.44
C ILE A 73 -0.89 -1.89 2.64
N ARG A 74 0.41 -2.20 2.54
CA ARG A 74 1.26 -2.54 3.67
C ARG A 74 2.27 -1.42 3.87
N TRP A 75 2.24 -0.76 5.01
CA TRP A 75 3.09 0.38 5.30
C TRP A 75 3.88 0.17 6.59
N CYS A 76 5.20 0.02 6.45
CA CYS A 76 6.12 0.04 7.57
C CYS A 76 6.75 1.43 7.64
N ALA A 77 6.41 2.25 8.63
CA ALA A 77 6.92 3.62 8.74
C ALA A 77 7.71 3.81 10.03
N GLU A 78 8.60 4.79 10.05
CA GLU A 78 9.16 5.23 11.33
C GLU A 78 8.13 6.03 12.15
N VAL A 79 7.41 6.90 11.45
CA VAL A 79 6.34 7.76 11.98
C VAL A 79 5.12 7.64 11.09
N VAL A 80 3.94 7.45 11.69
CA VAL A 80 2.65 7.44 11.00
C VAL A 80 1.78 8.55 11.57
N THR A 81 1.41 9.51 10.74
CA THR A 81 0.50 10.58 11.15
C THR A 81 -0.91 10.32 10.65
N TYR A 82 -1.91 10.81 11.39
CA TYR A 82 -3.31 10.83 10.93
C TYR A 82 -3.45 11.51 9.56
N ALA A 83 -2.71 12.59 9.32
CA ALA A 83 -2.73 13.29 8.04
C ALA A 83 -2.28 12.41 6.87
N ASN A 84 -1.26 11.56 7.07
CA ASN A 84 -0.81 10.65 6.01
C ASN A 84 -1.84 9.55 5.72
N VAL A 85 -2.45 8.97 6.76
CA VAL A 85 -3.48 7.95 6.58
C VAL A 85 -4.72 8.53 5.89
N ASN A 86 -5.16 9.72 6.31
CA ASN A 86 -6.29 10.42 5.67
C ASN A 86 -5.99 10.77 4.20
N ASN A 87 -4.75 11.15 3.89
CA ASN A 87 -4.34 11.44 2.52
C ASN A 87 -4.45 10.19 1.61
N ILE A 88 -4.04 9.02 2.11
CA ILE A 88 -4.27 7.74 1.44
C ILE A 88 -5.76 7.50 1.25
N ALA A 89 -6.54 7.62 2.32
CA ALA A 89 -7.97 7.36 2.33
C ALA A 89 -8.72 8.20 1.29
N GLN A 90 -8.43 9.50 1.22
CA GLN A 90 -9.03 10.41 0.25
C GLN A 90 -8.68 10.06 -1.20
N ARG A 91 -7.49 9.50 -1.44
CA ARG A 91 -7.01 9.20 -2.80
C ARG A 91 -7.37 7.81 -3.26
N CYS A 92 -7.40 6.81 -2.38
CA CYS A 92 -7.58 5.40 -2.72
C CYS A 92 -8.83 4.84 -2.03
N GLN A 93 -9.99 5.00 -2.68
CA GLN A 93 -11.29 4.61 -2.12
C GLN A 93 -11.54 3.09 -2.16
N ASN A 94 -10.73 2.35 -2.92
CA ASN A 94 -10.88 0.90 -3.12
C ASN A 94 -10.03 0.04 -2.16
N ILE A 95 -9.46 0.64 -1.11
CA ILE A 95 -8.64 -0.11 -0.14
C ILE A 95 -9.54 -1.01 0.72
N GLY A 96 -9.52 -2.31 0.41
CA GLY A 96 -10.19 -3.34 1.19
C GLY A 96 -9.34 -3.89 2.35
N ALA A 97 -8.01 -3.74 2.27
CA ALA A 97 -7.10 -4.19 3.32
C ALA A 97 -5.94 -3.21 3.55
N MET A 98 -5.65 -2.89 4.81
CA MET A 98 -4.53 -2.02 5.19
C MET A 98 -3.78 -2.61 6.39
N ALA A 99 -2.45 -2.68 6.29
CA ALA A 99 -1.57 -3.04 7.39
C ALA A 99 -0.58 -1.89 7.62
N ILE A 100 -0.52 -1.37 8.85
CA ILE A 100 0.40 -0.30 9.22
C ILE A 100 1.25 -0.78 10.40
N THR A 101 2.57 -0.73 10.22
CA THR A 101 3.55 -1.07 11.24
C THR A 101 4.43 0.14 11.51
N TRP A 102 4.59 0.55 12.78
CA TRP A 102 5.44 1.70 13.13
C TRP A 102 6.27 1.48 14.39
N ASN A 103 7.36 2.24 14.55
CA ASN A 103 8.30 2.03 15.67
C ASN A 103 8.60 3.26 16.53
N SER A 104 8.12 4.46 16.17
CA SER A 104 8.30 5.64 17.01
C SER A 104 7.11 5.93 17.93
N ARG A 105 7.38 6.17 19.23
CA ARG A 105 6.39 6.73 20.17
C ARG A 105 5.98 8.16 19.83
N ALA A 106 6.76 8.89 19.03
CA ALA A 106 6.37 10.23 18.57
C ALA A 106 5.13 10.20 17.64
N SER A 107 4.71 8.99 17.22
CA SER A 107 3.50 8.73 16.43
C SER A 107 2.20 8.77 17.25
N ILE A 108 2.24 8.98 18.58
CA ILE A 108 1.06 9.03 19.46
C ILE A 108 0.35 10.40 19.35
N SER A 109 0.01 10.84 18.14
CA SER A 109 -1.38 11.29 18.01
C SER A 109 -2.20 10.01 18.03
N PRO A 110 -3.35 9.94 18.72
CA PRO A 110 -4.24 8.81 18.53
C PRO A 110 -4.45 8.71 17.02
N LEU A 111 -4.00 7.60 16.43
CA LEU A 111 -4.36 7.20 15.08
C LEU A 111 -5.84 6.87 15.15
N THR A 112 -6.66 7.90 15.30
CA THR A 112 -8.10 7.84 15.20
C THR A 112 -8.37 7.74 13.72
N VAL A 113 -8.04 6.60 13.12
CA VAL A 113 -8.41 6.32 11.74
C VAL A 113 -9.93 6.16 11.79
N SER A 114 -10.65 7.22 11.41
CA SER A 114 -12.09 7.07 11.22
C SER A 114 -12.28 6.03 10.12
N LEU A 115 -12.90 4.90 10.45
CA LEU A 115 -13.19 3.86 9.47
C LEU A 115 -14.14 4.38 8.38
N GLU A 116 -14.87 5.46 8.64
CA GLU A 116 -15.68 6.18 7.64
C GLU A 116 -14.83 6.70 6.47
N THR A 117 -13.54 6.91 6.67
CA THR A 117 -12.62 7.36 5.62
C THR A 117 -12.29 6.27 4.60
N PHE A 118 -12.51 4.99 4.93
CA PHE A 118 -12.28 3.87 4.03
C PHE A 118 -13.58 3.08 3.85
N PRO A 119 -14.40 3.43 2.86
CA PRO A 119 -15.79 2.95 2.78
C PRO A 119 -15.91 1.43 2.57
N ILE A 120 -14.85 0.76 2.11
CA ILE A 120 -14.85 -0.68 1.84
C ILE A 120 -13.76 -1.46 2.61
N LEU A 121 -13.12 -0.85 3.62
CA LEU A 121 -12.07 -1.50 4.38
C LEU A 121 -12.65 -2.66 5.20
N THR A 122 -12.25 -3.88 4.88
CA THR A 122 -12.68 -5.09 5.58
C THR A 122 -11.63 -5.60 6.54
N ARG A 123 -10.36 -5.23 6.34
CA ARG A 123 -9.23 -5.68 7.16
C ARG A 123 -8.29 -4.51 7.48
N LEU A 124 -8.12 -4.25 8.76
CA LEU A 124 -7.14 -3.29 9.29
C LEU A 124 -6.22 -3.99 10.29
N THR A 125 -4.92 -3.90 10.06
CA THR A 125 -3.90 -4.41 10.98
C THR A 125 -3.01 -3.25 11.40
N LEU A 126 -2.87 -3.04 12.71
CA LEU A 126 -2.04 -1.99 13.29
C LEU A 126 -1.03 -2.62 14.24
N GLU A 127 0.26 -2.46 13.96
CA GLU A 127 1.35 -3.06 14.72
C GLU A 127 2.34 -1.98 15.17
N TYR A 128 2.55 -1.88 16.49
CA TYR A 128 3.56 -1.01 17.05
C TYR A 128 4.75 -1.84 17.55
N HIS A 129 5.96 -1.49 17.11
CA HIS A 129 7.20 -2.06 17.62
C HIS A 129 7.97 -1.02 18.41
N ASP A 130 7.99 -1.14 19.74
CA ASP A 130 8.87 -0.32 20.55
C ASP A 130 10.33 -0.71 20.29
N SER A 131 11.08 0.12 19.58
CA SER A 131 12.52 -0.12 19.34
C SER A 131 13.40 0.19 20.55
N GLY A 132 12.84 0.34 21.76
CA GLY A 132 13.59 0.19 23.01
C GLY A 132 14.58 1.32 23.33
N LEU A 133 14.43 2.51 22.74
CA LEU A 133 15.09 3.70 23.26
C LEU A 133 14.20 4.29 24.36
N GLY A 134 14.31 3.72 25.56
CA GLY A 134 13.78 4.30 26.79
C GLY A 134 14.28 5.74 26.98
N PRO A 135 13.59 6.54 27.81
CA PRO A 135 14.02 7.91 28.07
C PRO A 135 15.48 7.88 28.54
N LYS A 136 16.36 8.61 27.83
CA LYS A 136 17.65 8.99 28.41
C LYS A 136 17.32 9.81 29.65
N THR A 137 17.39 9.18 30.80
CA THR A 137 17.45 9.87 32.09
C THR A 137 18.73 10.70 32.04
N SER A 138 18.58 11.98 31.69
CA SER A 138 19.60 12.99 31.97
C SER A 138 19.67 13.14 33.49
N ASN A 139 20.79 12.70 34.06
CA ASN A 139 21.22 13.04 35.42
C ASN A 139 21.40 14.55 35.57
#